data_AF-A0A961TQ36-F1
#
_entry.id   AF-A0A961TQ36-F1
#
_cell.length_a   1.000
_cell.length_b   1.000
_cell.length_c   1.000
_cell.angle_alpha   90.00
_cell.angle_beta   90.00
_cell.angle_gamma   90.00
#
_symmetry.space_group_name_H-M   'P 1'
#
loop_
_entity.id
_entity.type
_entity.pdbx_description
1 polymer ?
#
loop_
_entity_poly.entity_id
_entity_poly.type
_entity_poly.pdbx_seq_one_letter_code
_entity_poly.pdbx_strand_id
1 'polypeptide(L)'
;MNHEESKAALAELFGREEWIETMHALGPEQIRGLALLSEGILNEGPLSPKIKHFMLFIIALAKGLESMARLHAEAANKAGATKMEWHEVLMVFVPSRGAQMYRQGSELVGLKPGDAQVAASNAPIPSTQDILEYFRNAMGAVPPFVSMLAEEKTTLLQGYFKLRSENLKDDILPQKFKELMLVSLNTAERYQTGVEIHAKAALACGATHEELLDAMTASILGGGVPGWIEGCQVYLRILPDADRAA
;
A
#
# COMPACT_ATOMS: atom_id res chain seq x y z
N MET A 1 -16.92 23.62 -2.05
CA MET A 1 -16.26 23.77 -0.74
C MET A 1 -15.76 25.20 -0.58
N ASN A 2 -16.22 25.93 0.44
CA ASN A 2 -15.66 27.23 0.84
C ASN A 2 -14.42 27.05 1.75
N HIS A 3 -13.72 28.13 2.11
CA HIS A 3 -12.45 28.04 2.86
C HIS A 3 -12.62 27.43 4.27
N GLU A 4 -13.72 27.72 4.96
CA GLU A 4 -14.00 27.16 6.29
C GLU A 4 -14.34 25.66 6.22
N GLU A 5 -15.11 25.25 5.21
CA GLU A 5 -15.36 23.83 4.91
C GLU A 5 -14.04 23.10 4.57
N SER A 6 -13.16 23.73 3.79
CA SER A 6 -11.84 23.18 3.44
C SER A 6 -10.95 23.00 4.66
N LYS A 7 -10.91 24.00 5.56
CA LYS A 7 -10.19 23.89 6.82
C LYS A 7 -10.72 22.74 7.68
N ALA A 8 -12.04 22.63 7.82
CA ALA A 8 -12.66 21.56 8.59
C ALA A 8 -12.36 20.17 8.01
N ALA A 9 -12.44 20.00 6.69
CA ALA A 9 -12.13 18.74 6.01
C ALA A 9 -10.66 18.33 6.22
N LEU A 10 -9.72 19.27 6.14
CA LEU A 10 -8.31 18.99 6.39
C LEU A 10 -8.03 18.69 7.86
N ALA A 11 -8.71 19.35 8.79
CA ALA A 11 -8.56 19.07 10.22
C ALA A 11 -9.06 17.67 10.59
N GLU A 12 -10.04 17.12 9.87
CA GLU A 12 -10.48 15.73 10.03
C GLU A 12 -9.44 14.75 9.49
N LEU A 13 -8.81 15.07 8.35
CA LEU A 13 -7.84 14.20 7.69
C LEU A 13 -6.46 14.20 8.36
N PHE A 14 -5.95 15.39 8.67
CA PHE A 14 -4.58 15.62 9.15
C PHE A 14 -4.50 15.89 10.66
N GLY A 15 -5.65 15.93 11.34
CA GLY A 15 -5.74 16.34 12.73
C GLY A 15 -5.82 17.87 12.87
N ARG A 16 -6.18 18.34 14.06
CA ARG A 16 -6.29 19.77 14.37
C ARG A 16 -4.91 20.35 14.66
N GLU A 17 -4.18 20.67 13.60
CA GLU A 17 -2.80 21.14 13.64
C GLU A 17 -2.69 22.63 13.30
N GLU A 18 -1.74 23.33 13.92
CA GLU A 18 -1.53 24.78 13.75
C GLU A 18 -1.20 25.18 12.30
N TRP A 19 -0.54 24.30 11.55
CA TRP A 19 -0.20 24.58 10.15
C TRP A 19 -1.44 24.71 9.26
N ILE A 20 -2.57 24.08 9.62
CA ILE A 20 -3.82 24.18 8.87
C ILE A 20 -4.40 25.58 9.04
N GLU A 21 -4.42 26.10 10.27
CA GLU A 21 -4.82 27.49 10.56
C GLU A 21 -3.89 28.49 9.86
N THR A 22 -2.59 28.22 9.89
CA THR A 22 -1.57 29.04 9.21
C THR A 22 -1.81 29.06 7.70
N MET A 23 -2.04 27.90 7.08
CA MET A 23 -2.33 27.78 5.64
C MET A 23 -3.67 28.40 5.28
N HIS A 24 -4.69 28.28 6.14
CA HIS A 24 -5.98 28.94 5.95
C HIS A 24 -5.83 30.46 5.91
N ALA A 25 -5.06 31.03 6.84
CA ALA A 25 -4.84 32.47 6.96
C ALA A 25 -3.96 33.03 5.83
N LEU A 26 -2.91 32.31 5.43
CA LEU A 26 -1.90 32.80 4.48
C LEU A 26 -2.13 32.32 3.03
N GLY A 27 -2.90 31.26 2.82
CA GLY A 27 -3.11 30.61 1.53
C GLY A 27 -4.51 29.99 1.39
N PRO A 28 -5.59 30.79 1.45
CA PRO A 28 -6.97 30.27 1.43
C PRO A 28 -7.37 29.58 0.11
N GLU A 29 -6.74 29.91 -1.02
CA GLU A 29 -6.99 29.13 -2.25
C GLU A 29 -6.21 27.80 -2.25
N GLN A 30 -5.03 27.78 -1.62
CA GLN A 30 -4.22 26.57 -1.49
C GLN A 30 -4.86 25.58 -0.52
N ILE A 31 -5.46 26.05 0.59
CA ILE A 31 -6.17 25.16 1.51
C ILE A 31 -7.39 24.54 0.83
N ARG A 32 -8.10 25.29 -0.02
CA ARG A 32 -9.20 24.76 -0.84
C ARG A 32 -8.71 23.71 -1.83
N GLY A 33 -7.58 23.97 -2.49
CA GLY A 33 -6.97 23.02 -3.41
C GLY A 33 -6.57 21.71 -2.73
N LEU A 34 -5.92 21.79 -1.56
CA LEU A 34 -5.55 20.61 -0.78
C LEU A 34 -6.78 19.84 -0.30
N ALA A 35 -7.82 20.54 0.17
CA ALA A 35 -9.06 19.90 0.61
C ALA A 35 -9.78 19.16 -0.52
N LEU A 36 -9.88 19.75 -1.71
CA LEU A 36 -10.45 19.08 -2.90
C LEU A 36 -9.62 17.86 -3.32
N LEU A 37 -8.29 17.99 -3.28
CA LEU A 37 -7.39 16.87 -3.59
C LEU A 37 -7.58 15.71 -2.60
N SER A 38 -7.64 16.02 -1.31
CA SER A 38 -7.93 15.07 -0.25
C SER A 38 -9.30 14.42 -0.38
N GLU A 39 -10.34 15.20 -0.71
CA GLU A 39 -11.70 14.72 -0.94
C GLU A 39 -11.76 13.74 -2.12
N GLY A 40 -11.17 14.11 -3.26
CA GLY A 40 -11.13 13.25 -4.44
C GLY A 40 -10.43 11.92 -4.15
N ILE A 41 -9.27 11.97 -3.49
CA ILE A 41 -8.52 10.76 -3.11
C ILE A 41 -9.33 9.85 -2.19
N LEU A 42 -10.10 10.39 -1.25
CA LEU A 42 -10.84 9.59 -0.28
C LEU A 42 -12.20 9.09 -0.79
N ASN A 43 -12.88 9.89 -1.62
CA ASN A 43 -14.31 9.70 -1.90
C ASN A 43 -14.63 9.37 -3.37
N GLU A 44 -13.69 9.55 -4.31
CA GLU A 44 -13.89 9.19 -5.72
C GLU A 44 -13.25 7.83 -6.07
N GLY A 45 -13.77 7.12 -7.06
CA GLY A 45 -13.20 5.85 -7.51
C GLY A 45 -13.77 4.60 -6.81
N PRO A 46 -13.38 3.40 -7.27
CA PRO A 46 -14.02 2.15 -6.88
C PRO A 46 -13.55 1.57 -5.54
N LEU A 47 -12.43 2.02 -4.97
CA LEU A 47 -11.92 1.46 -3.72
C LEU A 47 -12.70 1.98 -2.51
N SER A 48 -13.08 1.07 -1.61
CA SER A 48 -13.75 1.46 -0.38
C SER A 48 -12.87 2.36 0.51
N PRO A 49 -13.46 3.25 1.32
CA PRO A 49 -12.72 4.10 2.26
C PRO A 49 -11.78 3.31 3.19
N LYS A 50 -12.17 2.10 3.61
CA LYS A 50 -11.34 1.21 4.43
C LYS A 50 -10.01 0.88 3.74
N ILE A 51 -10.07 0.48 2.46
CA ILE A 51 -8.87 0.11 1.68
C ILE A 51 -7.97 1.33 1.46
N LYS A 52 -8.56 2.49 1.14
CA LYS A 52 -7.82 3.75 0.98
C LYS A 52 -7.12 4.17 2.26
N HIS A 53 -7.76 4.02 3.40
CA HIS A 53 -7.13 4.28 4.69
C HIS A 53 -6.03 3.28 5.05
N PHE A 54 -6.11 2.00 4.63
CA PHE A 54 -4.96 1.10 4.71
C PHE A 54 -3.77 1.60 3.89
N MET A 55 -4.00 2.07 2.66
CA MET A 55 -2.97 2.63 1.78
C MET A 55 -2.33 3.89 2.37
N LEU A 56 -3.14 4.82 2.88
CA LEU A 56 -2.64 6.05 3.49
C LEU A 56 -1.92 5.78 4.81
N PHE A 57 -2.40 4.81 5.61
CA PHE A 57 -1.71 4.35 6.81
C PHE A 57 -0.30 3.85 6.50
N ILE A 58 -0.14 2.95 5.52
CA ILE A 58 1.17 2.37 5.20
C ILE A 58 2.12 3.39 4.56
N ILE A 59 1.60 4.35 3.80
CA ILE A 59 2.39 5.48 3.26
C ILE A 59 2.88 6.39 4.39
N ALA A 60 1.99 6.75 5.32
CA ALA A 60 2.36 7.57 6.47
C ALA A 60 3.40 6.86 7.35
N LEU A 61 3.20 5.58 7.63
CA LEU A 61 4.10 4.78 8.44
C LEU A 61 5.50 4.63 7.80
N ALA A 62 5.57 4.36 6.49
CA ALA A 62 6.84 4.28 5.76
C ALA A 62 7.63 5.61 5.77
N LYS A 63 6.92 6.74 5.89
CA LYS A 63 7.51 8.09 5.98
C LYS A 63 7.82 8.54 7.42
N GLY A 64 7.54 7.70 8.42
CA GLY A 64 7.72 8.05 9.83
C GLY A 64 6.69 9.06 10.36
N LEU A 65 5.57 9.25 9.66
CA LEU A 65 4.50 10.17 10.03
C LEU A 65 3.50 9.46 10.97
N GLU A 66 3.93 9.20 12.20
CA GLU A 66 3.17 8.37 13.15
C GLU A 66 1.78 8.94 13.48
N SER A 67 1.66 10.26 13.69
CA SER A 67 0.37 10.92 13.97
C SER A 67 -0.62 10.72 12.82
N MET A 68 -0.15 10.84 11.58
CA MET A 68 -0.95 10.60 10.37
C MET A 68 -1.34 9.13 10.23
N ALA A 69 -0.42 8.21 10.49
CA ALA A 69 -0.74 6.78 10.50
C ALA A 69 -1.83 6.49 11.54
N ARG A 70 -1.77 7.08 12.74
CA ARG A 70 -2.80 6.91 13.77
C ARG A 70 -4.18 7.38 13.31
N LEU A 71 -4.27 8.55 12.68
CA LEU A 71 -5.54 9.07 12.15
C LEU A 71 -6.15 8.15 11.08
N HIS A 72 -5.33 7.66 10.15
CA HIS A 72 -5.79 6.70 9.14
C HIS A 72 -6.18 5.35 9.75
N ALA A 73 -5.49 4.91 10.81
CA ALA A 73 -5.88 3.70 11.53
C ALA A 73 -7.27 3.85 12.17
N GLU A 74 -7.52 4.98 12.83
CA GLU A 74 -8.82 5.30 13.41
C GLU A 74 -9.92 5.38 12.35
N ALA A 75 -9.64 6.00 11.20
CA ALA A 75 -10.60 6.11 10.10
C ALA A 75 -10.92 4.75 9.47
N ALA A 76 -9.92 3.90 9.21
CA ALA A 76 -10.15 2.54 8.75
C ALA A 76 -10.93 1.70 9.78
N ASN A 77 -10.66 1.85 11.08
CA ASN A 77 -11.42 1.18 12.14
C ASN A 77 -12.89 1.63 12.16
N LYS A 78 -13.17 2.93 12.00
CA LYS A 78 -14.55 3.45 11.84
C LYS A 78 -15.22 2.88 10.59
N ALA A 79 -14.47 2.62 9.53
CA ALA A 79 -14.92 1.94 8.32
C ALA A 79 -14.99 0.40 8.44
N GLY A 80 -14.81 -0.16 9.65
CA GLY A 80 -14.98 -1.58 9.92
C GLY A 80 -13.73 -2.44 9.72
N ALA A 81 -12.52 -1.86 9.80
CA ALA A 81 -11.29 -2.64 9.81
C ALA A 81 -11.19 -3.53 11.05
N THR A 82 -10.81 -4.79 10.83
CA THR A 82 -10.59 -5.76 11.90
C THR A 82 -9.11 -5.83 12.29
N LYS A 83 -8.83 -6.38 13.48
CA LYS A 83 -7.46 -6.66 13.93
C LYS A 83 -6.72 -7.54 12.93
N MET A 84 -7.37 -8.56 12.40
CA MET A 84 -6.71 -9.50 11.51
C MET A 84 -6.47 -8.95 10.10
N GLU A 85 -7.33 -8.03 9.61
CA GLU A 85 -7.00 -7.24 8.42
C GLU A 85 -5.76 -6.38 8.67
N TRP A 86 -5.64 -5.69 9.81
CA TRP A 86 -4.43 -4.93 10.13
C TRP A 86 -3.18 -5.80 10.23
N HIS A 87 -3.30 -7.00 10.80
CA HIS A 87 -2.20 -7.95 10.83
C HIS A 87 -1.74 -8.29 9.42
N GLU A 88 -2.66 -8.62 8.51
CA GLU A 88 -2.33 -8.89 7.11
C GLU A 88 -1.73 -7.67 6.40
N VAL A 89 -2.34 -6.48 6.55
CA VAL A 89 -1.81 -5.22 6.00
C VAL A 89 -0.35 -5.03 6.39
N LEU A 90 -0.01 -5.16 7.67
CA LEU A 90 1.36 -4.97 8.15
C LEU A 90 2.31 -6.08 7.69
N MET A 91 1.84 -7.33 7.66
CA MET A 91 2.66 -8.47 7.23
C MET A 91 3.10 -8.32 5.77
N VAL A 92 2.22 -7.84 4.88
CA VAL A 92 2.55 -7.55 3.46
C VAL A 92 3.83 -6.72 3.32
N PHE A 93 4.07 -5.78 4.22
CA PHE A 93 5.22 -4.87 4.14
C PHE A 93 6.48 -5.37 4.84
N VAL A 94 6.45 -6.45 5.62
CA VAL A 94 7.66 -7.02 6.26
C VAL A 94 8.77 -7.36 5.24
N PRO A 95 8.52 -8.13 4.16
CA PRO A 95 9.56 -8.44 3.19
C PRO A 95 10.01 -7.23 2.35
N SER A 96 9.21 -6.16 2.30
CA SER A 96 9.49 -5.02 1.42
C SER A 96 10.09 -3.80 2.15
N ARG A 97 9.71 -3.55 3.41
CA ARG A 97 10.14 -2.40 4.24
C ARG A 97 10.69 -2.83 5.61
N GLY A 98 10.74 -4.12 5.89
CA GLY A 98 11.36 -4.69 7.09
C GLY A 98 10.42 -4.80 8.29
N ALA A 99 10.88 -5.55 9.30
CA ALA A 99 10.11 -5.88 10.50
C ALA A 99 9.79 -4.66 11.39
N GLN A 100 10.55 -3.56 11.27
CA GLN A 100 10.30 -2.36 12.06
C GLN A 100 8.95 -1.72 11.75
N MET A 101 8.53 -1.74 10.47
CA MET A 101 7.22 -1.27 10.06
C MET A 101 6.10 -2.08 10.72
N TYR A 102 6.25 -3.41 10.76
CA TYR A 102 5.31 -4.28 11.46
C TYR A 102 5.27 -3.96 12.95
N ARG A 103 6.42 -3.82 13.61
CA ARG A 103 6.51 -3.50 15.04
C ARG A 103 5.73 -2.21 15.35
N GLN A 104 6.09 -1.10 14.72
CA GLN A 104 5.47 0.20 14.96
C GLN A 104 3.98 0.18 14.62
N GLY A 105 3.62 -0.35 13.44
CA GLY A 105 2.25 -0.43 13.02
C GLY A 105 1.38 -1.27 13.95
N SER A 106 1.90 -2.38 14.46
CA SER A 106 1.18 -3.25 15.40
C SER A 106 0.85 -2.54 16.71
N GLU A 107 1.74 -1.67 17.19
CA GLU A 107 1.49 -0.82 18.37
C GLU A 107 0.39 0.22 18.07
N LEU A 108 0.44 0.88 16.91
CA LEU A 108 -0.53 1.90 16.50
C LEU A 108 -1.95 1.36 16.35
N VAL A 109 -2.09 0.18 15.75
CA VAL A 109 -3.39 -0.47 15.56
C VAL A 109 -3.79 -1.34 16.77
N GLY A 110 -2.95 -1.40 17.80
CA GLY A 110 -3.18 -2.10 19.06
C GLY A 110 -3.32 -3.63 18.90
N LEU A 111 -2.50 -4.25 18.06
CA LEU A 111 -2.43 -5.70 17.90
C LEU A 111 -1.75 -6.36 19.09
N LYS A 112 -2.27 -7.52 19.51
CA LYS A 112 -1.76 -8.32 20.63
C LYS A 112 -1.68 -9.79 20.26
N PRO A 113 -0.73 -10.57 20.84
CA PRO A 113 -0.59 -12.01 20.59
C PRO A 113 -1.84 -12.87 20.87
N GLY A 114 -2.86 -12.34 21.56
CA GLY A 114 -4.12 -13.03 21.85
C GLY A 114 -5.29 -12.63 20.95
N ASP A 115 -5.10 -11.70 19.99
CA ASP A 115 -6.19 -11.22 19.13
C ASP A 115 -6.71 -12.30 18.16
N ALA A 116 -5.86 -13.27 17.82
CA ALA A 116 -6.24 -14.50 17.13
C ALA A 116 -5.28 -15.64 17.44
N GLN A 117 -5.77 -16.87 17.32
CA GLN A 117 -4.95 -18.07 17.39
C GLN A 117 -4.93 -18.73 16.01
N VAL A 118 -3.74 -18.78 15.40
CA VAL A 118 -3.55 -19.41 14.09
C VAL A 118 -2.74 -20.68 14.28
N ALA A 119 -3.22 -21.78 13.69
CA ALA A 119 -2.48 -23.03 13.73
C ALA A 119 -1.17 -22.91 12.94
N ALA A 120 -0.05 -23.24 13.57
CA ALA A 120 1.23 -23.28 12.89
C ALA A 120 1.25 -24.45 11.89
N SER A 121 1.55 -24.16 10.62
CA SER A 121 1.86 -25.19 9.65
C SER A 121 3.35 -25.53 9.74
N ASN A 122 3.65 -26.80 10.00
CA ASN A 122 5.00 -27.36 9.92
C ASN A 122 5.28 -27.97 8.54
N ALA A 123 4.56 -27.54 7.50
CA ALA A 123 4.81 -28.00 6.15
C ALA A 123 6.27 -27.69 5.76
N PRO A 124 6.99 -28.65 5.14
CA PRO A 124 8.38 -28.44 4.75
C PRO A 124 8.48 -27.29 3.75
N ILE A 125 9.58 -26.54 3.84
CA ILE A 125 9.89 -25.53 2.83
C ILE A 125 10.17 -26.24 1.49
N PRO A 126 9.61 -25.77 0.37
CA PRO A 126 9.85 -26.37 -0.95
C PRO A 126 11.34 -26.36 -1.34
N SER A 127 11.68 -27.17 -2.35
CA SER A 127 13.04 -27.18 -2.88
C SER A 127 13.40 -25.85 -3.54
N THR A 128 14.70 -25.56 -3.70
CA THR A 128 15.15 -24.37 -4.44
C THR A 128 14.53 -24.30 -5.83
N GLN A 129 14.42 -25.43 -6.52
CA GLN A 129 13.83 -25.49 -7.87
C GLN A 129 12.35 -25.09 -7.87
N ASP A 130 11.58 -25.57 -6.89
CA ASP A 130 10.16 -25.22 -6.75
C ASP A 130 9.98 -23.74 -6.41
N ILE A 131 10.87 -23.17 -5.59
CA ILE A 131 10.86 -21.75 -5.26
C ILE A 131 11.16 -20.90 -6.51
N LEU A 132 12.15 -21.30 -7.32
CA LEU A 132 12.46 -20.61 -8.59
C LEU A 132 11.27 -20.66 -9.55
N GLU A 133 10.58 -21.79 -9.62
CA GLU A 133 9.35 -21.94 -10.41
C GLU A 133 8.21 -21.05 -9.90
N TYR A 134 8.03 -20.92 -8.59
CA TYR A 134 7.10 -19.96 -8.01
C TYR A 134 7.38 -18.52 -8.48
N PHE A 135 8.63 -18.06 -8.44
CA PHE A 135 8.96 -16.71 -8.90
C PHE A 135 8.78 -16.53 -10.40
N ARG A 136 9.12 -17.55 -11.19
CA ARG A 136 8.88 -17.55 -12.64
C ARG A 136 7.40 -17.39 -12.96
N ASN A 137 6.53 -18.12 -12.27
CA ASN A 137 5.09 -18.02 -12.47
C ASN A 137 4.52 -16.70 -11.98
N ALA A 138 4.98 -16.20 -10.82
CA ALA A 138 4.50 -14.96 -10.24
C ALA A 138 4.97 -13.70 -10.98
N MET A 139 6.13 -13.75 -11.66
CA MET A 139 6.79 -12.56 -12.24
C MET A 139 7.10 -12.70 -13.74
N GLY A 140 6.70 -13.80 -14.38
CA GLY A 140 6.96 -14.12 -15.79
C GLY A 140 8.39 -14.61 -16.08
N ALA A 141 9.33 -14.39 -15.18
CA ALA A 141 10.70 -14.87 -15.22
C ALA A 141 11.26 -14.95 -13.80
N VAL A 142 12.38 -15.66 -13.62
CA VAL A 142 13.12 -15.60 -12.35
C VAL A 142 13.88 -14.27 -12.30
N PRO A 143 13.60 -13.36 -11.36
CA PRO A 143 14.31 -12.10 -11.28
C PRO A 143 15.79 -12.30 -10.89
N PRO A 144 16.71 -11.44 -11.35
CA PRO A 144 18.13 -11.55 -11.00
C PRO A 144 18.40 -11.60 -9.50
N PHE A 145 17.66 -10.83 -8.70
CA PHE A 145 17.81 -10.83 -7.24
C PHE A 145 17.42 -12.18 -6.62
N VAL A 146 16.47 -12.92 -7.21
CA VAL A 146 16.09 -14.27 -6.77
C VAL A 146 17.16 -15.27 -7.16
N SER A 147 17.68 -15.20 -8.40
CA SER A 147 18.78 -16.07 -8.85
C SER A 147 20.01 -15.93 -7.95
N MET A 148 20.40 -14.70 -7.60
CA MET A 148 21.51 -14.47 -6.66
C MET A 148 21.28 -15.12 -5.29
N LEU A 149 20.06 -15.07 -4.75
CA LEU A 149 19.75 -15.76 -3.49
C LEU A 149 19.81 -17.29 -3.62
N ALA A 150 19.36 -17.82 -4.75
CA ALA A 150 19.39 -19.26 -5.03
C ALA A 150 20.82 -19.80 -5.13
N GLU A 151 21.72 -19.03 -5.74
CA GLU A 151 23.13 -19.39 -5.94
C GLU A 151 23.94 -19.23 -4.64
N GLU A 152 23.77 -18.11 -3.94
CA GLU A 152 24.70 -17.70 -2.88
C GLU A 152 24.17 -17.93 -1.46
N LYS A 153 22.84 -17.89 -1.27
CA LYS A 153 22.20 -17.77 0.06
C LYS A 153 20.86 -18.52 0.14
N THR A 154 20.88 -19.83 -0.05
CA THR A 154 19.66 -20.67 -0.13
C THR A 154 18.72 -20.56 1.08
N THR A 155 19.22 -20.46 2.31
CA THR A 155 18.38 -20.21 3.50
C THR A 155 17.65 -18.86 3.42
N LEU A 156 18.30 -17.85 2.83
CA LEU A 156 17.71 -16.52 2.64
C LEU A 156 16.63 -16.56 1.55
N LEU A 157 16.85 -17.31 0.47
CA LEU A 157 15.82 -17.59 -0.55
C LEU A 157 14.60 -18.25 0.07
N GLN A 158 14.79 -19.29 0.89
CA GLN A 158 13.72 -20.01 1.59
C GLN A 158 12.90 -19.08 2.50
N GLY A 159 13.58 -18.25 3.29
CA GLY A 159 12.92 -17.26 4.15
C GLY A 159 12.13 -16.22 3.35
N TYR A 160 12.73 -15.69 2.28
CA TYR A 160 12.06 -14.71 1.41
C TYR A 160 10.84 -15.29 0.70
N PHE A 161 10.95 -16.50 0.15
CA PHE A 161 9.82 -17.23 -0.42
C PHE A 161 8.70 -17.41 0.60
N LYS A 162 9.03 -17.85 1.83
CA LYS A 162 8.01 -18.10 2.85
C LYS A 162 7.28 -16.81 3.25
N LEU A 163 8.02 -15.73 3.49
CA LEU A 163 7.42 -14.43 3.77
C LEU A 163 6.53 -13.96 2.62
N ARG A 164 7.04 -13.99 1.38
CA ARG A 164 6.28 -13.49 0.22
C ARG A 164 5.03 -14.31 -0.05
N SER A 165 5.14 -15.63 -0.08
CA SER A 165 4.03 -16.53 -0.42
C SER A 165 2.90 -16.49 0.62
N GLU A 166 3.24 -16.47 1.91
CA GLU A 166 2.23 -16.36 2.97
C GLU A 166 1.59 -14.97 3.02
N ASN A 167 2.37 -13.91 2.78
CA ASN A 167 1.84 -12.56 2.91
C ASN A 167 0.95 -12.17 1.73
N LEU A 168 1.22 -12.68 0.52
CA LEU A 168 0.48 -12.29 -0.68
C LEU A 168 -0.67 -13.22 -1.08
N LYS A 169 -0.77 -14.44 -0.53
CA LYS A 169 -1.90 -15.33 -0.82
C LYS A 169 -3.25 -14.71 -0.42
N ASP A 170 -4.33 -15.19 -1.04
CA ASP A 170 -5.68 -14.90 -0.56
C ASP A 170 -5.90 -15.42 0.86
N ASP A 171 -6.48 -14.58 1.71
CA ASP A 171 -6.93 -14.93 3.06
C ASP A 171 -8.03 -13.94 3.49
N ILE A 172 -7.89 -13.22 4.60
CA ILE A 172 -8.88 -12.23 5.06
C ILE A 172 -8.95 -11.07 4.07
N LEU A 173 -7.80 -10.61 3.59
CA LEU A 173 -7.72 -9.71 2.45
C LEU A 173 -7.47 -10.51 1.18
N PRO A 174 -8.29 -10.30 0.12
CA PRO A 174 -7.94 -10.75 -1.22
C PRO A 174 -6.56 -10.27 -1.65
N GLN A 175 -5.78 -11.12 -2.31
CA GLN A 175 -4.45 -10.83 -2.83
C GLN A 175 -4.45 -9.53 -3.65
N LYS A 176 -5.50 -9.31 -4.45
CA LYS A 176 -5.72 -8.07 -5.19
C LYS A 176 -5.46 -6.81 -4.36
N PHE A 177 -6.05 -6.72 -3.17
CA PHE A 177 -5.91 -5.52 -2.34
C PHE A 177 -4.52 -5.40 -1.72
N LYS A 178 -3.87 -6.53 -1.42
CA LYS A 178 -2.46 -6.54 -0.94
C LYS A 178 -1.51 -6.00 -2.01
N GLU A 179 -1.71 -6.41 -3.26
CA GLU A 179 -0.94 -5.91 -4.40
C GLU A 179 -1.22 -4.42 -4.65
N LEU A 180 -2.48 -3.97 -4.58
CA LEU A 180 -2.83 -2.55 -4.72
C LEU A 180 -2.21 -1.67 -3.61
N MET A 181 -2.13 -2.15 -2.36
CA MET A 181 -1.42 -1.44 -1.29
C MET A 181 0.09 -1.34 -1.54
N LEU A 182 0.69 -2.37 -2.15
CA LEU A 182 2.07 -2.29 -2.60
C LEU A 182 2.21 -1.28 -3.74
N VAL A 183 1.29 -1.23 -4.70
CA VAL A 183 1.29 -0.20 -5.75
C VAL A 183 1.26 1.20 -5.16
N SER A 184 0.36 1.47 -4.20
CA SER A 184 0.23 2.81 -3.60
C SER A 184 1.52 3.25 -2.90
N LEU A 185 2.16 2.36 -2.13
CA LEU A 185 3.43 2.68 -1.45
C LEU A 185 4.59 2.86 -2.41
N ASN A 186 4.76 1.92 -3.35
CA ASN A 186 5.84 2.01 -4.34
C ASN A 186 5.70 3.29 -5.18
N THR A 187 4.48 3.72 -5.47
CA THR A 187 4.21 5.00 -6.16
C THR A 187 4.62 6.19 -5.28
N ALA A 188 4.27 6.17 -3.98
CA ALA A 188 4.64 7.23 -3.03
C ALA A 188 6.15 7.34 -2.78
N GLU A 189 6.87 6.23 -2.97
CA GLU A 189 8.33 6.13 -2.85
C GLU A 189 9.06 6.31 -4.19
N ARG A 190 8.33 6.52 -5.30
CA ARG A 190 8.87 6.63 -6.67
C ARG A 190 9.69 5.40 -7.08
N TYR A 191 9.34 4.23 -6.54
CA TYR A 191 10.00 2.97 -6.87
C TYR A 191 9.31 2.29 -8.06
N GLN A 192 9.63 2.76 -9.27
CA GLN A 192 8.96 2.35 -10.52
C GLN A 192 8.96 0.84 -10.77
N THR A 193 10.06 0.13 -10.47
CA THR A 193 10.12 -1.33 -10.64
C THR A 193 9.12 -2.03 -9.72
N GLY A 194 8.96 -1.56 -8.48
CA GLY A 194 7.95 -2.07 -7.55
C GLY A 194 6.54 -1.79 -8.06
N VAL A 195 6.27 -0.58 -8.56
CA VAL A 195 4.97 -0.23 -9.18
C VAL A 195 4.65 -1.20 -10.32
N GLU A 196 5.61 -1.45 -11.22
CA GLU A 196 5.40 -2.33 -12.37
C GLU A 196 5.07 -3.77 -11.96
N ILE A 197 5.84 -4.35 -11.04
CA ILE A 197 5.64 -5.72 -10.55
C ILE A 197 4.27 -5.87 -9.92
N HIS A 198 3.93 -4.98 -8.98
CA HIS A 198 2.71 -5.11 -8.19
C HIS A 198 1.46 -4.68 -8.97
N ALA A 199 1.56 -3.76 -9.92
CA ALA A 199 0.46 -3.42 -10.80
C ALA A 199 0.08 -4.57 -11.73
N LYS A 200 1.08 -5.24 -12.35
CA LYS A 200 0.82 -6.43 -13.17
C LYS A 200 0.21 -7.56 -12.33
N ALA A 201 0.72 -7.78 -11.11
CA ALA A 201 0.17 -8.78 -10.20
C ALA A 201 -1.27 -8.45 -9.77
N ALA A 202 -1.58 -7.18 -9.45
CA ALA A 202 -2.93 -6.75 -9.11
C ALA A 202 -3.91 -7.00 -10.27
N LEU A 203 -3.53 -6.64 -11.50
CA LEU A 203 -4.33 -6.89 -12.71
C LEU A 203 -4.54 -8.40 -12.94
N ALA A 204 -3.51 -9.21 -12.76
CA ALA A 204 -3.61 -10.68 -12.84
C ALA A 204 -4.54 -11.28 -11.77
N CYS A 205 -4.69 -10.61 -10.61
CA CYS A 205 -5.64 -10.97 -9.56
C CYS A 205 -7.05 -10.36 -9.78
N GLY A 206 -7.31 -9.76 -10.95
CA GLY A 206 -8.61 -9.20 -11.30
C GLY A 206 -8.84 -7.76 -10.82
N ALA A 207 -7.79 -7.01 -10.50
CA ALA A 207 -7.94 -5.56 -10.33
C ALA A 207 -8.38 -4.91 -11.65
N THR A 208 -9.27 -3.93 -11.54
CA THR A 208 -9.61 -3.08 -12.68
C THR A 208 -8.58 -1.97 -12.85
N HIS A 209 -8.56 -1.37 -14.04
CA HIS A 209 -7.78 -0.16 -14.31
C HIS A 209 -8.17 1.00 -13.37
N GLU A 210 -9.47 1.15 -13.09
CA GLU A 210 -9.99 2.16 -12.17
C GLU A 210 -9.48 1.94 -10.74
N GLU A 211 -9.47 0.70 -10.25
CA GLU A 211 -8.91 0.37 -8.92
C GLU A 211 -7.41 0.65 -8.85
N LEU A 212 -6.67 0.38 -9.94
CA LEU A 212 -5.24 0.63 -10.00
C LEU A 212 -4.93 2.14 -9.96
N LEU A 213 -5.67 2.94 -10.75
CA LEU A 213 -5.55 4.40 -10.73
C LEU A 213 -5.92 4.96 -9.35
N ASP A 214 -7.03 4.50 -8.77
CA ASP A 214 -7.47 4.92 -7.43
C ASP A 214 -6.39 4.64 -6.36
N ALA A 215 -5.81 3.43 -6.35
CA ALA A 215 -4.70 3.09 -5.46
C ALA A 215 -3.47 3.99 -5.65
N MET A 216 -3.15 4.35 -6.90
CA MET A 216 -2.03 5.23 -7.22
C MET A 216 -2.30 6.67 -6.75
N THR A 217 -3.53 7.18 -6.81
CA THR A 217 -3.84 8.55 -6.34
C THR A 217 -3.61 8.74 -4.84
N ALA A 218 -3.79 7.69 -4.03
CA ALA A 218 -3.47 7.72 -2.60
C ALA A 218 -2.00 8.10 -2.33
N SER A 219 -1.10 7.87 -3.30
CA SER A 219 0.30 8.27 -3.19
C SER A 219 0.48 9.80 -3.15
N ILE A 220 -0.47 10.58 -3.64
CA ILE A 220 -0.32 12.04 -3.77
C ILE A 220 -0.23 12.68 -2.38
N LEU A 221 -1.00 12.21 -1.39
CA LEU A 221 -1.01 12.80 -0.04
C LEU A 221 0.32 12.60 0.71
N GLY A 222 1.02 11.48 0.48
CA GLY A 222 2.31 11.21 1.15
C GLY A 222 3.55 11.42 0.28
N GLY A 223 3.48 11.10 -1.02
CA GLY A 223 4.57 11.17 -1.99
C GLY A 223 4.56 12.45 -2.84
N GLY A 224 3.49 13.23 -2.78
CA GLY A 224 3.28 14.39 -3.65
C GLY A 224 2.97 14.01 -5.09
N VAL A 225 2.68 15.04 -5.90
CA VAL A 225 2.39 14.91 -7.34
C VAL A 225 3.51 14.20 -8.13
N PRO A 226 4.82 14.36 -7.83
CA PRO A 226 5.87 13.63 -8.54
C PRO A 226 5.75 12.10 -8.46
N GLY A 227 5.30 11.57 -7.33
CA GLY A 227 5.02 10.13 -7.18
C GLY A 227 3.95 9.66 -8.16
N TRP A 228 2.85 10.42 -8.23
CA TRP A 228 1.78 10.18 -9.20
C TRP A 228 2.25 10.25 -10.65
N ILE A 229 3.07 11.25 -11.00
CA ILE A 229 3.61 11.41 -12.37
C ILE A 229 4.41 10.17 -12.78
N GLU A 230 5.33 9.71 -11.94
CA GLU A 230 6.15 8.53 -12.26
C GLU A 230 5.35 7.24 -12.22
N GLY A 231 4.40 7.11 -11.29
CA GLY A 231 3.44 6.01 -11.29
C GLY A 231 2.66 5.95 -12.60
N CYS A 232 2.14 7.08 -13.08
CA CYS A 232 1.42 7.17 -14.35
C CYS A 232 2.29 6.71 -15.53
N GLN A 233 3.57 7.09 -15.55
CA GLN A 233 4.49 6.63 -16.59
C GLN A 233 4.63 5.11 -16.57
N VAL A 234 4.69 4.49 -15.39
CA VAL A 234 4.71 3.02 -15.27
C VAL A 234 3.39 2.43 -15.76
N TYR A 235 2.25 2.95 -15.29
CA TYR A 235 0.92 2.52 -15.69
C TYR A 235 0.76 2.50 -17.22
N LEU A 236 1.09 3.61 -17.88
CA LEU A 236 1.02 3.71 -19.35
C LEU A 236 1.92 2.70 -20.06
N ARG A 237 3.09 2.34 -19.50
CA ARG A 237 3.98 1.31 -20.07
C ARG A 237 3.43 -0.10 -19.95
N ILE A 238 2.67 -0.41 -18.90
CA ILE A 238 2.15 -1.77 -18.68
C ILE A 238 0.80 -2.00 -19.38
N LEU A 239 0.12 -0.94 -19.83
CA LEU A 239 -1.08 -1.07 -20.65
C LEU A 239 -0.75 -1.72 -22.01
N PRO A 240 -1.61 -2.64 -22.49
CA PRO A 240 -1.62 -3.07 -23.89
C PRO A 240 -1.76 -1.85 -24.82
N ASP A 241 -1.19 -1.94 -26.03
CA ASP A 241 -1.23 -0.83 -26.99
C ASP A 241 -2.66 -0.39 -27.37
N ALA A 242 -3.65 -1.29 -27.28
CA ALA A 242 -5.06 -0.99 -27.53
C ALA A 242 -5.68 -0.06 -26.47
N ASP A 243 -5.15 -0.06 -25.25
CA ASP A 243 -5.70 0.70 -24.11
C ASP A 243 -4.97 2.03 -23.88
N ARG A 244 -3.94 2.35 -24.68
CA ARG A 244 -3.19 3.62 -24.60
C ARG A 244 -3.83 4.77 -25.40
N ALA A 245 -4.86 4.49 -26.20
CA ALA A 245 -5.45 5.42 -27.17
C ALA A 245 -6.84 5.94 -26.78
N ALA A 246 -7.33 5.61 -25.58
CA ALA A 246 -8.58 6.14 -24.99
C ALA A 246 -8.27 7.28 -24.02
#